data_AF-A0A3V3CJA5-F1
#
_entry.id   AF-A0A3V3CJA5-F1
#
_cell.length_a   1.000
_cell.length_b   1.000
_cell.length_c   1.000
_cell.angle_alpha   90.00
_cell.angle_beta   90.00
_cell.angle_gamma   90.00
#
_symmetry.space_group_name_H-M   'P 1'
#
loop_
_entity.id
_entity.type
_entity.pdbx_description
1 polymer ?
#
loop_
_entity_poly.entity_id
_entity_poly.type
_entity_poly.pdbx_seq_one_letter_code
_entity_poly.pdbx_strand_id
1 'polypeptide(L)'
;MISIISAACLFPSGPSLPLADIASRLQFSLVRKHPLCVDHCGARVKASYFPEIVYELPEARFRELTRQVLSELLERQPELETSAPHRVWVLLPSLSRPGMTAGTVSAVKNIIQESTTWDASNIYVLHGGPAEITTVLETIAADKSQKGRVVEVLLAVDSWQPAPSLMWLDKQNLLHNALRRFRDYERPNPYGRVPSEGAAALVLTSGPQVDAWSVIRGVGNADEDVLYSDEGVCLGKGLIRAAQAAMSAAGNPLLQSVISDVNGEPYRADEMGFTLLKLSYRLAEGSTRETPVLASGDLGSAGLLTHLSLVAWQLRSSIRTGNVLILSSSDDERRGAVVVSKGLREEENGNND
;
A
#
# COMPACT_ATOMS: atom_id res chain seq x y z
N MET A 1 -2.49 -14.20 15.54
CA MET A 1 -1.21 -13.49 15.32
C MET A 1 -0.73 -13.86 13.93
N ILE A 2 -0.41 -12.85 13.10
CA ILE A 2 -0.01 -13.05 11.70
C ILE A 2 1.45 -12.60 11.57
N SER A 3 2.32 -13.51 11.15
CA SER A 3 3.74 -13.24 10.97
C SER A 3 4.03 -12.92 9.51
N ILE A 4 4.75 -11.84 9.24
CA ILE A 4 5.30 -11.51 7.92
C ILE A 4 6.67 -12.17 7.83
N ILE A 5 6.88 -13.04 6.84
CA ILE A 5 8.13 -13.81 6.69
C ILE A 5 8.97 -13.39 5.49
N SER A 6 8.33 -12.73 4.51
CA SER A 6 8.98 -12.16 3.35
C SER A 6 8.10 -11.08 2.75
N ALA A 7 8.71 -10.16 2.02
CA ALA A 7 8.03 -9.07 1.33
C ALA A 7 8.79 -8.70 0.05
N ALA A 8 8.06 -8.13 -0.89
CA ALA A 8 8.59 -7.43 -2.05
C ALA A 8 7.75 -6.16 -2.29
N CYS A 9 8.35 -5.13 -2.89
CA CYS A 9 7.61 -4.00 -3.42
C CYS A 9 8.45 -3.20 -4.40
N LEU A 10 7.79 -2.57 -5.35
CA LEU A 10 8.43 -1.72 -6.34
C LEU A 10 7.55 -0.52 -6.70
N PHE A 11 8.24 0.59 -6.95
CA PHE A 11 7.71 1.82 -7.55
C PHE A 11 8.85 2.54 -8.29
N PRO A 12 8.58 3.57 -9.11
CA PRO A 12 9.57 4.09 -10.06
C PRO A 12 10.91 4.56 -9.47
N SER A 13 10.91 5.22 -8.31
CA SER A 13 12.14 5.62 -7.61
C SER A 13 12.78 4.51 -6.79
N GLY A 14 12.08 3.38 -6.60
CA GLY A 14 12.50 2.23 -5.81
C GLY A 14 12.07 0.92 -6.49
N PRO A 15 12.77 0.47 -7.54
CA PRO A 15 12.34 -0.64 -8.39
C PRO A 15 12.57 -2.04 -7.76
N SER A 16 12.90 -2.09 -6.48
CA SER A 16 13.02 -3.29 -5.65
C SER A 16 12.87 -2.87 -4.19
N LEU A 17 12.51 -3.78 -3.28
CA LEU A 17 12.27 -3.47 -1.87
C LEU A 17 13.46 -2.74 -1.18
N PRO A 18 14.74 -3.12 -1.37
CA PRO A 18 15.86 -2.38 -0.79
C PRO A 18 16.00 -0.96 -1.36
N LEU A 19 15.76 -0.79 -2.67
CA LEU A 19 15.81 0.53 -3.30
C LEU A 19 14.60 1.39 -2.93
N ALA A 20 13.44 0.77 -2.75
CA ALA A 20 12.22 1.39 -2.24
C ALA A 20 12.40 1.90 -0.81
N ASP A 21 13.07 1.14 0.07
CA ASP A 21 13.47 1.61 1.40
C ASP A 21 14.36 2.85 1.32
N ILE A 22 15.41 2.80 0.50
CA ILE A 22 16.33 3.93 0.33
C ILE A 22 15.59 5.15 -0.20
N ALA A 23 14.78 4.98 -1.25
CA ALA A 23 14.00 6.07 -1.84
C ALA A 23 13.03 6.68 -0.83
N SER A 24 12.33 5.85 -0.04
CA SER A 24 11.41 6.29 1.00
C SER A 24 12.11 7.11 2.08
N ARG A 25 13.23 6.60 2.63
CA ARG A 25 13.99 7.29 3.70
C ARG A 25 14.66 8.58 3.23
N LEU A 26 15.08 8.63 1.97
CA LEU A 26 15.67 9.83 1.36
C LEU A 26 14.61 10.78 0.77
N GLN A 27 13.33 10.41 0.80
CA GLN A 27 12.24 11.11 0.10
C GLN A 27 12.57 11.38 -1.38
N PHE A 28 13.25 10.43 -2.01
CA PHE A 28 13.62 10.52 -3.41
C PHE A 28 12.46 10.08 -4.29
N SER A 29 11.91 11.03 -5.06
CA SER A 29 10.78 10.78 -5.97
C SER A 29 11.17 10.98 -7.42
N LEU A 30 10.60 10.15 -8.29
CA LEU A 30 10.85 10.15 -9.73
C LEU A 30 9.67 10.75 -10.50
N VAL A 31 9.24 11.95 -10.07
CA VAL A 31 8.14 12.69 -10.71
C VAL A 31 8.61 13.32 -12.01
N ARG A 32 7.82 13.12 -13.08
CA ARG A 32 8.10 13.70 -14.40
C ARG A 32 6.80 14.03 -15.14
N LYS A 33 6.93 14.76 -16.24
CA LYS A 33 5.80 15.09 -17.12
C LYS A 33 5.43 13.86 -17.96
N HIS A 34 4.19 13.44 -17.90
CA HIS A 34 3.65 12.36 -18.72
C HIS A 34 3.82 12.71 -20.21
N PRO A 35 4.28 11.79 -21.08
CA PRO A 35 4.60 12.08 -22.48
C PRO A 35 3.37 12.43 -23.31
N LEU A 36 2.24 11.77 -23.02
CA LEU A 36 0.99 11.87 -23.80
C LEU A 36 -0.17 12.57 -23.08
N CYS A 37 -0.42 12.26 -21.81
CA CYS A 37 -1.54 12.80 -21.06
C CYS A 37 -1.32 14.26 -20.67
N VAL A 38 -2.31 15.09 -20.98
CA VAL A 38 -2.39 16.49 -20.63
C VAL A 38 -3.59 16.74 -19.72
N ASP A 39 -3.49 17.76 -18.88
CA ASP A 39 -4.60 18.28 -18.10
C ASP A 39 -5.58 19.07 -18.99
N HIS A 40 -6.65 19.57 -18.38
CA HIS A 40 -7.71 20.32 -19.03
C HIS A 40 -7.23 21.61 -19.71
N CYS A 41 -6.07 22.15 -19.33
CA CYS A 41 -5.47 23.33 -19.98
C CYS A 41 -4.41 22.95 -21.02
N GLY A 42 -4.21 21.65 -21.29
CA GLY A 42 -3.25 21.16 -22.29
C GLY A 42 -1.81 21.04 -21.78
N ALA A 43 -1.56 21.25 -20.48
CA ALA A 43 -0.23 21.03 -19.91
C ALA A 43 -0.04 19.55 -19.54
N ARG A 44 1.17 19.02 -19.71
CA ARG A 44 1.46 17.61 -19.39
C ARG A 44 1.28 17.34 -17.90
N VAL A 45 0.49 16.31 -17.59
CA VAL A 45 0.26 15.82 -16.22
C VAL A 45 1.60 15.41 -15.60
N LYS A 46 1.81 15.71 -14.31
CA LYS A 46 2.96 15.18 -13.56
C LYS A 46 2.58 13.85 -12.92
N ALA A 47 3.41 12.83 -13.13
CA ALA A 47 3.23 11.51 -12.55
C ALA A 47 4.59 10.87 -12.25
N SER A 48 4.60 9.87 -11.37
CA SER A 48 5.74 8.97 -11.15
C SER A 48 5.47 7.67 -11.89
N TYR A 49 6.32 7.30 -12.84
CA TYR A 49 6.13 6.09 -13.64
C TYR A 49 7.46 5.50 -14.11
N PHE A 50 7.46 4.23 -14.47
CA PHE A 50 8.63 3.56 -15.05
C PHE A 50 8.78 3.96 -16.53
N PRO A 51 9.94 4.49 -16.94
CA PRO A 51 10.09 5.14 -18.24
C PRO A 51 9.96 4.19 -19.43
N GLU A 52 10.16 2.88 -19.22
CA GLU A 52 10.18 1.90 -20.30
C GLU A 52 8.82 1.76 -21.01
N ILE A 53 7.70 2.13 -20.37
CA ILE A 53 6.40 1.50 -20.65
C ILE A 53 5.20 2.48 -20.76
N VAL A 54 5.41 3.79 -20.89
CA VAL A 54 4.28 4.77 -20.92
C VAL A 54 3.31 4.64 -22.11
N TYR A 55 3.60 3.73 -23.05
CA TYR A 55 2.82 3.46 -24.25
C TYR A 55 2.05 2.13 -24.21
N GLU A 56 2.20 1.34 -23.14
CA GLU A 56 1.55 0.04 -23.07
C GLU A 56 0.07 0.14 -22.70
N LEU A 57 -0.68 -0.86 -23.16
CA LEU A 57 -2.05 -1.09 -22.71
C LEU A 57 -2.05 -1.39 -21.20
N PRO A 58 -3.12 -1.02 -20.47
CA PRO A 58 -3.25 -1.30 -19.04
C PRO A 58 -2.94 -2.77 -18.68
N GLU A 59 -3.40 -3.72 -19.50
CA GLU A 59 -3.16 -5.15 -19.31
C GLU A 59 -1.67 -5.52 -19.30
N ALA A 60 -0.89 -4.96 -20.23
CA ALA A 60 0.55 -5.22 -20.32
C ALA A 60 1.30 -4.57 -19.15
N ARG A 61 0.88 -3.36 -18.75
CA ARG A 61 1.46 -2.66 -17.60
C ARG A 61 1.27 -3.42 -16.30
N PHE A 62 0.03 -3.85 -16.00
CA PHE A 62 -0.25 -4.61 -14.79
C PHE A 62 0.44 -5.97 -14.80
N ARG A 63 0.56 -6.61 -15.97
CA ARG A 63 1.33 -7.85 -16.14
C ARG A 63 2.80 -7.64 -15.75
N GLU A 64 3.44 -6.57 -16.22
CA GLU A 64 4.85 -6.29 -15.93
C GLU A 64 5.08 -5.99 -14.45
N LEU A 65 4.26 -5.10 -13.85
CA LEU A 65 4.37 -4.79 -12.41
C LEU A 65 4.20 -6.05 -11.54
N THR A 66 3.24 -6.92 -11.92
CA THR A 66 3.01 -8.19 -11.23
C THR A 66 4.21 -9.13 -11.39
N ARG A 67 4.74 -9.27 -12.61
CA ARG A 67 5.90 -10.12 -12.89
C ARG A 67 7.11 -9.71 -12.06
N GLN A 68 7.42 -8.41 -12.03
CA GLN A 68 8.59 -7.91 -11.32
C GLN A 68 8.46 -8.15 -9.80
N VAL A 69 7.30 -7.86 -9.21
CA VAL A 69 7.13 -8.08 -7.76
C VAL A 69 7.12 -9.56 -7.39
N LEU A 70 6.58 -10.42 -8.27
CA LEU A 70 6.63 -11.88 -8.07
C LEU A 70 8.06 -12.41 -8.19
N SER A 71 8.82 -11.98 -9.19
CA SER A 71 10.24 -12.36 -9.34
C SER A 71 11.02 -12.02 -8.07
N GLU A 72 10.85 -10.78 -7.59
CA GLU A 72 11.52 -10.31 -6.37
C GLU A 72 11.11 -11.11 -5.12
N LEU A 73 9.82 -11.49 -5.03
CA LEU A 73 9.28 -12.27 -3.92
C LEU A 73 9.81 -13.71 -3.92
N LEU A 74 9.82 -14.36 -5.09
CA LEU A 74 10.28 -15.75 -5.26
C LEU A 74 11.79 -15.87 -5.03
N GLU A 75 12.57 -14.87 -5.46
CA GLU A 75 14.00 -14.79 -5.14
C GLU A 75 14.26 -14.72 -3.62
N ARG A 76 13.36 -14.08 -2.86
CA ARG A 76 13.45 -13.97 -1.39
C ARG A 76 12.86 -15.13 -0.63
N GLN A 77 11.88 -15.81 -1.20
CA GLN A 77 11.20 -16.95 -0.62
C GLN A 77 11.10 -18.09 -1.63
N PRO A 78 12.22 -18.75 -1.99
CA PRO A 78 12.24 -19.81 -3.01
C PRO A 78 11.36 -21.01 -2.67
N GLU A 79 11.04 -21.21 -1.38
CA GLU A 79 10.15 -22.28 -0.93
C GLU A 79 8.74 -22.16 -1.53
N LEU A 80 8.32 -20.96 -1.97
CA LEU A 80 7.04 -20.77 -2.66
C LEU A 80 6.97 -21.41 -4.05
N GLU A 81 8.12 -21.80 -4.64
CA GLU A 81 8.16 -22.55 -5.90
C GLU A 81 7.82 -24.04 -5.69
N THR A 82 8.15 -24.56 -4.51
CA THR A 82 7.97 -25.98 -4.16
C THR A 82 6.76 -26.24 -3.26
N SER A 83 6.36 -25.24 -2.46
CA SER A 83 5.26 -25.30 -1.52
C SER A 83 4.25 -24.19 -1.84
N ALA A 84 3.18 -24.56 -2.55
CA ALA A 84 2.16 -23.60 -2.95
C ALA A 84 1.49 -22.95 -1.71
N PRO A 85 1.18 -21.65 -1.77
CA PRO A 85 0.44 -20.98 -0.72
C PRO A 85 -0.98 -21.53 -0.65
N HIS A 86 -1.57 -21.46 0.54
CA HIS A 86 -2.95 -21.87 0.77
C HIS A 86 -3.94 -20.96 0.06
N ARG A 87 -3.71 -19.64 0.13
CA ARG A 87 -4.45 -18.65 -0.64
C ARG A 87 -3.52 -17.55 -1.12
N VAL A 88 -3.88 -17.01 -2.28
CA VAL A 88 -3.24 -15.86 -2.91
C VAL A 88 -4.31 -14.79 -3.04
N TRP A 89 -4.19 -13.73 -2.25
CA TRP A 89 -5.09 -12.59 -2.30
C TRP A 89 -4.48 -11.52 -3.20
N VAL A 90 -5.21 -11.08 -4.21
CA VAL A 90 -4.75 -10.08 -5.18
C VAL A 90 -5.66 -8.88 -5.13
N LEU A 91 -5.18 -7.77 -4.59
CA LEU A 91 -5.90 -6.50 -4.60
C LEU A 91 -5.59 -5.74 -5.90
N LEU A 92 -6.65 -5.43 -6.63
CA LEU A 92 -6.62 -4.59 -7.82
C LEU A 92 -7.51 -3.37 -7.61
N PRO A 93 -7.36 -2.33 -8.45
CA PRO A 93 -8.23 -1.16 -8.40
C PRO A 93 -9.68 -1.52 -8.67
N SER A 94 -10.59 -0.67 -8.16
CA SER A 94 -12.02 -0.80 -8.42
C SER A 94 -12.30 -0.89 -9.93
N LEU A 95 -13.15 -1.84 -10.33
CA LEU A 95 -13.61 -1.97 -11.72
C LEU A 95 -14.40 -0.74 -12.20
N SER A 96 -14.90 0.08 -11.27
CA SER A 96 -15.55 1.35 -11.59
C SER A 96 -14.56 2.46 -11.98
N ARG A 97 -13.26 2.29 -11.68
CA ARG A 97 -12.24 3.30 -11.98
C ARG A 97 -12.03 3.39 -13.50
N PRO A 98 -12.14 4.59 -14.10
CA PRO A 98 -11.88 4.77 -15.53
C PRO A 98 -10.51 4.23 -15.93
N GLY A 99 -10.45 3.44 -17.01
CA GLY A 99 -9.23 2.80 -17.49
C GLY A 99 -8.99 1.38 -16.97
N MET A 100 -9.77 0.91 -16.00
CA MET A 100 -9.77 -0.49 -15.58
C MET A 100 -10.65 -1.35 -16.50
N THR A 101 -10.16 -2.54 -16.85
CA THR A 101 -10.86 -3.50 -17.71
C THR A 101 -10.84 -4.89 -17.08
N ALA A 102 -11.80 -5.75 -17.45
CA ALA A 102 -11.74 -7.17 -17.11
C ALA A 102 -10.46 -7.85 -17.65
N GLY A 103 -9.94 -7.37 -18.78
CA GLY A 103 -8.67 -7.82 -19.36
C GLY A 103 -7.48 -7.61 -18.42
N THR A 104 -7.50 -6.54 -17.62
CA THR A 104 -6.44 -6.25 -16.63
C THR A 104 -6.42 -7.33 -15.54
N VAL A 105 -7.60 -7.75 -15.07
CA VAL A 105 -7.74 -8.83 -14.09
C VAL A 105 -7.22 -10.15 -14.65
N SER A 106 -7.61 -10.48 -15.89
CA SER A 106 -7.12 -11.67 -16.57
C SER A 106 -5.60 -11.64 -16.77
N ALA A 107 -5.02 -10.49 -17.13
CA ALA A 107 -3.59 -10.35 -17.33
C ALA A 107 -2.79 -10.61 -16.04
N VAL A 108 -3.27 -10.11 -14.90
CA VAL A 108 -2.67 -10.34 -13.58
C VAL A 108 -2.80 -11.80 -13.15
N LYS A 109 -3.98 -12.43 -13.33
CA LYS A 109 -4.14 -13.86 -13.03
C LYS A 109 -3.22 -14.74 -13.87
N ASN A 110 -3.20 -14.50 -15.18
CA ASN A 110 -2.41 -15.28 -16.12
C ASN A 110 -0.92 -15.18 -15.77
N ILE A 111 -0.40 -13.98 -15.44
CA ILE A 111 1.02 -13.86 -15.10
C ILE A 111 1.39 -14.51 -13.77
N ILE A 112 0.49 -14.52 -12.79
CA ILE A 112 0.70 -15.31 -11.57
C ILE A 112 0.81 -16.80 -11.92
N GLN A 113 -0.07 -17.32 -12.78
CA GLN A 113 -0.05 -18.73 -13.19
C GLN A 113 1.13 -19.08 -14.11
N GLU A 114 1.59 -18.14 -14.95
CA GLU A 114 2.77 -18.30 -15.80
C GLU A 114 4.07 -18.28 -14.98
N SER A 115 4.10 -17.52 -13.88
CA SER A 115 5.32 -17.30 -13.06
C SER A 115 5.41 -18.24 -11.85
N THR A 116 4.37 -19.00 -11.56
CA THR A 116 4.28 -19.83 -10.35
C THR A 116 3.61 -21.18 -10.62
N THR A 117 3.79 -22.13 -9.71
CA THR A 117 3.08 -23.42 -9.70
C THR A 117 1.77 -23.36 -8.90
N TRP A 118 1.31 -22.16 -8.53
CA TRP A 118 0.18 -21.98 -7.62
C TRP A 118 -1.14 -22.34 -8.28
N ASP A 119 -2.02 -23.00 -7.53
CA ASP A 119 -3.35 -23.37 -8.03
C ASP A 119 -4.23 -22.13 -8.24
N ALA A 120 -4.78 -22.01 -9.44
CA ALA A 120 -5.72 -20.96 -9.83
C ALA A 120 -6.95 -20.90 -8.90
N SER A 121 -7.38 -22.05 -8.36
CA SER A 121 -8.52 -22.15 -7.45
C SER A 121 -8.27 -21.43 -6.11
N ASN A 122 -7.00 -21.17 -5.78
CA ASN A 122 -6.58 -20.49 -4.56
C ASN A 122 -6.27 -18.99 -4.79
N ILE A 123 -6.52 -18.46 -5.99
CA ILE A 123 -6.30 -17.04 -6.30
C ILE A 123 -7.60 -16.25 -6.17
N TYR A 124 -7.67 -15.41 -5.15
CA TYR A 124 -8.81 -14.56 -4.81
C TYR A 124 -8.50 -13.11 -5.19
N VAL A 125 -9.25 -12.57 -6.14
CA VAL A 125 -9.08 -11.17 -6.57
C VAL A 125 -10.09 -10.29 -5.83
N LEU A 126 -9.58 -9.23 -5.21
CA LEU A 126 -10.37 -8.16 -4.61
C LEU A 126 -10.23 -6.89 -5.43
N HIS A 127 -11.22 -6.02 -5.29
CA HIS A 127 -11.26 -4.72 -5.97
C HIS A 127 -11.56 -3.62 -4.96
N GLY A 128 -10.72 -2.59 -4.90
CA GLY A 128 -10.92 -1.49 -3.96
C GLY A 128 -9.73 -0.55 -3.90
N GLY A 129 -9.76 0.38 -2.94
CA GLY A 129 -8.59 1.18 -2.58
C GLY A 129 -7.63 0.45 -1.62
N PRO A 130 -6.53 1.09 -1.20
CA PRO A 130 -5.50 0.45 -0.40
C PRO A 130 -5.99 -0.05 0.96
N ALA A 131 -7.03 0.55 1.55
CA ALA A 131 -7.56 0.12 2.84
C ALA A 131 -8.19 -1.28 2.81
N GLU A 132 -8.56 -1.79 1.62
CA GLU A 132 -9.21 -3.11 1.45
C GLU A 132 -8.31 -4.28 1.90
N ILE A 133 -6.98 -4.08 1.93
CA ILE A 133 -6.04 -5.06 2.49
C ILE A 133 -6.40 -5.42 3.95
N THR A 134 -6.97 -4.49 4.72
CA THR A 134 -7.35 -4.77 6.11
C THR A 134 -8.46 -5.81 6.22
N THR A 135 -9.42 -5.85 5.29
CA THR A 135 -10.46 -6.88 5.22
C THR A 135 -9.85 -8.28 5.03
N VAL A 136 -8.82 -8.38 4.17
CA VAL A 136 -8.08 -9.63 3.94
C VAL A 136 -7.34 -10.06 5.20
N LEU A 137 -6.64 -9.14 5.85
CA LEU A 137 -5.91 -9.44 7.08
C LEU A 137 -6.83 -9.86 8.23
N GLU A 138 -8.01 -9.26 8.35
CA GLU A 138 -9.03 -9.68 9.32
C GLU A 138 -9.57 -11.08 9.01
N THR A 139 -9.80 -11.38 7.73
CA THR A 139 -10.22 -12.72 7.27
C THR A 139 -9.17 -13.76 7.65
N ILE A 140 -7.89 -13.48 7.39
CA ILE A 140 -6.77 -14.36 7.76
C ILE A 140 -6.66 -14.50 9.29
N ALA A 141 -6.88 -13.43 10.04
CA ALA A 141 -6.83 -13.45 11.51
C ALA A 141 -7.99 -14.24 12.13
N ALA A 142 -9.17 -14.20 11.52
CA ALA A 142 -10.38 -14.88 11.98
C ALA A 142 -10.42 -16.36 11.62
N ASP A 143 -9.65 -16.77 10.60
CA ASP A 143 -9.57 -18.16 10.15
C ASP A 143 -8.86 -19.06 11.18
N LYS A 144 -9.67 -19.67 12.05
CA LYS A 144 -9.23 -20.66 13.05
C LYS A 144 -9.40 -22.11 12.57
N SER A 145 -9.82 -22.31 11.32
CA SER A 145 -10.26 -23.61 10.82
C SER A 145 -9.11 -24.59 10.60
N GLN A 146 -7.90 -24.09 10.39
CA GLN A 146 -6.74 -24.90 10.02
C GLN A 146 -5.91 -25.30 11.23
N LYS A 147 -5.79 -26.62 11.46
CA LYS A 147 -4.82 -27.20 12.40
C LYS A 147 -3.47 -27.28 11.70
N GLY A 148 -2.69 -26.20 11.78
CA GLY A 148 -1.34 -26.18 11.23
C GLY A 148 -0.91 -24.79 10.80
N ARG A 149 0.37 -24.66 10.47
CA ARG A 149 0.90 -23.44 9.90
C ARG A 149 0.50 -23.35 8.43
N VAL A 150 -0.06 -22.21 8.05
CA VAL A 150 -0.55 -21.97 6.70
C VAL A 150 0.19 -20.77 6.11
N VAL A 151 0.57 -20.86 4.84
CA VAL A 151 1.20 -19.76 4.09
C VAL A 151 0.15 -19.06 3.25
N GLU A 152 0.05 -17.74 3.41
CA GLU A 152 -0.81 -16.86 2.62
C GLU A 152 0.08 -15.90 1.84
N VAL A 153 -0.29 -15.60 0.60
CA VAL A 153 0.36 -14.54 -0.19
C VAL A 153 -0.64 -13.42 -0.41
N LEU A 154 -0.23 -12.18 -0.10
CA LEU A 154 -0.98 -10.97 -0.47
C LEU A 154 -0.20 -10.27 -1.57
N LEU A 155 -0.90 -9.88 -2.63
CA LEU A 155 -0.39 -9.10 -3.75
C LEU A 155 -1.30 -7.89 -3.94
N ALA A 156 -0.71 -6.75 -4.25
CA ALA A 156 -1.45 -5.56 -4.64
C ALA A 156 -0.72 -4.88 -5.79
N VAL A 157 -1.45 -4.51 -6.83
CA VAL A 157 -0.88 -3.92 -8.06
C VAL A 157 -1.76 -2.77 -8.50
N ASP A 158 -1.15 -1.64 -8.84
CA ASP A 158 -1.86 -0.50 -9.37
C ASP A 158 -0.99 0.30 -10.36
N SER A 159 -1.65 0.91 -11.32
CA SER A 159 -1.09 1.95 -12.18
C SER A 159 -2.15 2.99 -12.50
N TRP A 160 -1.84 4.25 -12.18
CA TRP A 160 -2.66 5.39 -12.60
C TRP A 160 -2.40 5.83 -14.04
N GLN A 161 -1.43 5.22 -14.74
CA GLN A 161 -1.00 5.65 -16.08
C GLN A 161 -2.06 5.55 -17.20
N PRO A 162 -3.10 4.67 -17.13
CA PRO A 162 -4.14 4.70 -18.14
C PRO A 162 -4.75 6.09 -18.28
N ALA A 163 -4.74 6.64 -19.50
CA ALA A 163 -5.19 8.01 -19.76
C ALA A 163 -6.60 8.32 -19.21
N PRO A 164 -7.60 7.41 -19.29
CA PRO A 164 -8.90 7.64 -18.66
C PRO A 164 -8.82 7.86 -17.14
N SER A 165 -7.90 7.20 -16.43
CA SER A 165 -7.69 7.38 -14.99
C SER A 165 -7.14 8.78 -14.68
N LEU A 166 -6.11 9.22 -15.41
CA LEU A 166 -5.51 10.55 -15.24
C LEU A 166 -6.50 11.67 -15.58
N MET A 167 -7.25 11.53 -16.68
CA MET A 167 -8.29 12.49 -17.07
C MET A 167 -9.42 12.56 -16.04
N TRP A 168 -9.76 11.43 -15.42
CA TRP A 168 -10.74 11.39 -14.34
C TRP A 168 -10.23 12.15 -13.11
N LEU A 169 -8.99 11.91 -12.66
CA LEU A 169 -8.38 12.64 -11.55
C LEU A 169 -8.32 14.15 -11.83
N ASP A 170 -7.98 14.55 -13.06
CA ASP A 170 -7.94 15.96 -13.45
C ASP A 170 -9.34 16.61 -13.33
N LYS A 171 -10.36 15.94 -13.89
CA LYS A 171 -11.75 16.37 -13.84
C LYS A 171 -12.25 16.49 -12.39
N GLN A 172 -11.82 15.60 -11.50
CA GLN A 172 -12.15 15.62 -10.07
C GLN A 172 -11.30 16.59 -9.26
N ASN A 173 -10.47 17.39 -9.92
CA ASN A 173 -9.59 18.35 -9.27
C ASN A 173 -8.50 17.73 -8.37
N LEU A 174 -8.19 16.44 -8.54
CA LEU A 174 -7.32 15.66 -7.64
C LEU A 174 -5.85 15.63 -8.07
N LEU A 175 -5.50 16.09 -9.27
CA LEU A 175 -4.10 16.11 -9.72
C LEU A 175 -3.31 17.30 -9.15
N HIS A 176 -2.16 17.00 -8.55
CA HIS A 176 -1.20 18.02 -8.14
C HIS A 176 -0.53 18.68 -9.35
N ASN A 177 -0.37 20.00 -9.29
CA ASN A 177 0.20 20.84 -10.36
C ASN A 177 -0.54 20.85 -11.70
N ALA A 178 -1.69 20.19 -11.84
CA ALA A 178 -2.53 20.35 -13.02
C ALA A 178 -2.99 21.81 -13.14
N LEU A 179 -2.87 22.38 -14.33
CA LEU A 179 -3.25 23.76 -14.61
C LEU A 179 -4.77 23.89 -14.68
N ARG A 180 -5.28 24.99 -14.12
CA ARG A 180 -6.70 25.33 -14.14
C ARG A 180 -6.92 26.78 -14.47
N ARG A 181 -8.00 27.03 -15.21
CA ARG A 181 -8.51 28.38 -15.41
C ARG A 181 -9.11 28.89 -14.12
N PHE A 182 -8.54 29.97 -13.60
CA PHE A 182 -9.08 30.70 -12.48
C PHE A 182 -9.28 32.15 -12.94
N ARG A 183 -10.55 32.50 -13.22
CA ARG A 183 -10.89 33.77 -13.90
C ARG A 183 -10.16 33.84 -15.25
N ASP A 184 -9.34 34.87 -15.46
CA ASP A 184 -8.69 35.17 -16.74
C ASP A 184 -7.25 34.63 -16.86
N TYR A 185 -6.78 33.80 -15.92
CA TYR A 185 -5.44 33.21 -15.98
C TYR A 185 -5.40 31.74 -15.55
N GLU A 186 -4.34 31.06 -15.96
CA GLU A 186 -4.07 29.68 -15.57
C GLU A 186 -3.21 29.64 -14.31
N ARG A 187 -3.57 28.77 -13.36
CA ARG A 187 -2.76 28.52 -12.16
C ARG A 187 -2.65 27.02 -11.89
N PRO A 188 -1.51 26.54 -11.38
CA PRO A 188 -1.38 25.15 -10.96
C PRO A 188 -2.25 24.87 -9.73
N ASN A 189 -2.84 23.68 -9.66
CA ASN A 189 -3.45 23.17 -8.45
C ASN A 189 -2.36 22.91 -7.38
N PRO A 190 -2.35 23.64 -6.26
CA PRO A 190 -1.31 23.48 -5.25
C PRO A 190 -1.48 22.22 -4.39
N TYR A 191 -2.64 21.57 -4.48
CA TYR A 191 -2.97 20.36 -3.73
C TYR A 191 -3.25 19.20 -4.69
N GLY A 192 -3.57 18.03 -4.16
CA GLY A 192 -3.86 16.82 -4.93
C GLY A 192 -2.72 15.82 -4.90
N ARG A 193 -2.96 14.67 -5.51
CA ARG A 193 -2.02 13.55 -5.59
C ARG A 193 -1.10 13.67 -6.80
N VAL A 194 0.11 13.15 -6.64
CA VAL A 194 1.00 12.83 -7.77
C VAL A 194 0.76 11.36 -8.13
N PRO A 195 0.07 11.04 -9.23
CA PRO A 195 -0.28 9.66 -9.56
C PRO A 195 0.98 8.84 -9.82
N SER A 196 0.96 7.59 -9.37
CA SER A 196 2.06 6.66 -9.54
C SER A 196 1.61 5.28 -10.01
N GLU A 197 2.51 4.33 -9.95
CA GLU A 197 2.27 2.93 -10.22
C GLU A 197 3.26 2.08 -9.44
N GLY A 198 2.87 0.85 -9.15
CA GLY A 198 3.71 -0.05 -8.40
C GLY A 198 2.99 -1.32 -8.03
N ALA A 199 3.73 -2.17 -7.35
CA ALA A 199 3.22 -3.42 -6.83
C ALA A 199 3.90 -3.74 -5.50
N ALA A 200 3.20 -4.50 -4.66
CA ALA A 200 3.73 -5.04 -3.42
C ALA A 200 3.24 -6.46 -3.19
N ALA A 201 4.04 -7.22 -2.44
CA ALA A 201 3.73 -8.57 -2.04
C ALA A 201 4.16 -8.82 -0.60
N LEU A 202 3.37 -9.60 0.14
CA LEU A 202 3.73 -10.13 1.46
C LEU A 202 3.51 -11.63 1.49
N VAL A 203 4.43 -12.34 2.14
CA VAL A 203 4.24 -13.74 2.57
C VAL A 203 3.90 -13.74 4.05
N LEU A 204 2.72 -14.23 4.38
CA LEU A 204 2.21 -14.29 5.74
C LEU A 204 2.12 -15.74 6.20
N THR A 205 2.32 -15.96 7.50
CA THR A 205 2.00 -17.23 8.12
C THR A 205 1.15 -17.06 9.37
N SER A 206 0.18 -17.95 9.54
CA SER A 206 -0.59 -18.05 10.78
C SER A 206 0.28 -18.66 11.89
N GLY A 207 0.24 -18.05 13.08
CA GLY A 207 0.94 -18.54 14.26
C GLY A 207 2.32 -17.90 14.52
N PRO A 208 2.91 -18.18 15.69
CA PRO A 208 4.24 -17.70 16.04
C PRO A 208 5.25 -18.31 15.08
N GLN A 209 6.10 -17.45 14.51
CA GLN A 209 7.16 -17.84 13.61
C GLN A 209 8.49 -17.34 14.15
N VAL A 210 9.44 -18.26 14.30
CA VAL A 210 10.84 -17.93 14.54
C VAL A 210 11.38 -17.22 13.30
N ASP A 211 12.13 -16.14 13.53
CA ASP A 211 12.72 -15.30 12.48
C ASP A 211 11.70 -14.72 11.50
N ALA A 212 10.49 -14.42 11.98
CA ALA A 212 9.61 -13.52 11.24
C ALA A 212 10.28 -12.16 11.03
N TRP A 213 10.07 -11.53 9.87
CA TRP A 213 10.52 -10.16 9.63
C TRP A 213 9.83 -9.20 10.59
N SER A 214 8.52 -9.37 10.68
CA SER A 214 7.66 -8.60 11.57
C SER A 214 6.39 -9.37 11.87
N VAL A 215 5.62 -8.87 12.83
CA VAL A 215 4.33 -9.45 13.20
C VAL A 215 3.26 -8.38 13.23
N ILE A 216 2.14 -8.67 12.59
CA ILE A 216 0.91 -7.88 12.66
C ILE A 216 0.25 -8.16 14.01
N ARG A 217 0.23 -7.15 14.87
CA ARG A 217 -0.31 -7.20 16.23
C ARG A 217 -1.78 -6.87 16.28
N GLY A 218 -2.25 -6.01 15.39
CA GLY A 218 -3.65 -5.64 15.31
C GLY A 218 -3.97 -5.04 13.95
N VAL A 219 -5.22 -5.25 13.54
CA VAL A 219 -5.80 -4.73 12.31
C VAL A 219 -7.12 -4.08 12.70
N GLY A 220 -7.47 -3.00 12.02
CA GLY A 220 -8.75 -2.36 12.19
C GLY A 220 -9.18 -1.69 10.90
N ASN A 221 -10.49 -1.69 10.69
CA ASN A 221 -11.11 -0.94 9.61
C ASN A 221 -12.36 -0.22 10.11
N ALA A 222 -12.76 0.81 9.37
CA ALA A 222 -13.99 1.55 9.60
C ALA A 222 -14.33 2.37 8.36
N ASP A 223 -15.60 2.78 8.26
CA ASP A 223 -16.04 3.69 7.20
C ASP A 223 -15.87 5.14 7.64
N GLU A 224 -15.55 6.01 6.71
CA GLU A 224 -15.58 7.46 6.88
C GLU A 224 -16.94 8.01 6.40
N ASP A 225 -17.48 8.95 7.17
CA ASP A 225 -18.85 9.46 6.93
C ASP A 225 -18.89 10.51 5.80
N VAL A 226 -17.78 11.20 5.57
CA VAL A 226 -17.63 12.32 4.61
C VAL A 226 -16.48 11.96 3.70
N LEU A 227 -16.68 11.90 2.39
CA LEU A 227 -15.66 11.57 1.39
C LEU A 227 -15.04 12.84 0.79
N TYR A 228 -14.00 12.66 -0.04
CA TYR A 228 -13.33 13.77 -0.73
C TYR A 228 -14.26 14.56 -1.66
N SER A 229 -15.33 13.93 -2.15
CA SER A 229 -16.32 14.50 -3.07
C SER A 229 -17.46 15.25 -2.37
N ASP A 230 -17.55 15.14 -1.04
CA ASP A 230 -18.67 15.67 -0.27
C ASP A 230 -18.40 17.10 0.20
N GLU A 231 -19.46 17.89 0.41
CA GLU A 231 -19.35 19.27 0.92
C GLU A 231 -19.13 19.35 2.44
N GLY A 232 -19.03 18.20 3.13
CA GLY A 232 -18.87 18.12 4.58
C GLY A 232 -17.46 18.40 5.08
N VAL A 233 -17.33 18.70 6.37
CA VAL A 233 -16.01 18.80 7.03
C VAL A 233 -15.52 17.41 7.37
N CYS A 234 -14.36 17.05 6.84
CA CYS A 234 -13.71 15.81 7.19
C CYS A 234 -13.11 15.89 8.60
N LEU A 235 -13.56 15.01 9.50
CA LEU A 235 -13.06 14.91 10.88
C LEU A 235 -12.23 13.64 11.14
N GLY A 236 -11.98 12.83 10.10
CA GLY A 236 -11.22 11.59 10.19
C GLY A 236 -11.83 10.54 11.14
N LYS A 237 -13.16 10.50 11.29
CA LYS A 237 -13.79 9.60 12.28
C LYS A 237 -13.61 8.13 11.92
N GLY A 238 -13.70 7.80 10.64
CA GLY A 238 -13.39 6.47 10.11
C GLY A 238 -11.95 6.10 10.41
N LEU A 239 -11.00 6.99 10.07
CA LEU A 239 -9.58 6.70 10.29
C LEU A 239 -9.22 6.57 11.78
N ILE A 240 -9.82 7.41 12.65
CA ILE A 240 -9.71 7.29 14.10
C ILE A 240 -10.22 5.93 14.59
N ARG A 241 -11.42 5.51 14.14
CA ARG A 241 -12.02 4.23 14.53
C ARG A 241 -11.16 3.05 14.09
N ALA A 242 -10.69 3.06 12.83
CA ALA A 242 -9.80 2.03 12.31
C ALA A 242 -8.51 1.93 13.14
N ALA A 243 -7.87 3.07 13.43
CA ALA A 243 -6.65 3.12 14.24
C ALA A 243 -6.88 2.62 15.67
N GLN A 244 -7.97 3.04 16.31
CA GLN A 244 -8.33 2.57 17.65
C GLN A 244 -8.61 1.07 17.68
N ALA A 245 -9.31 0.53 16.68
CA ALA A 245 -9.55 -0.91 16.55
C ALA A 245 -8.23 -1.69 16.40
N ALA A 246 -7.34 -1.24 15.51
CA ALA A 246 -6.02 -1.85 15.32
C ALA A 246 -5.16 -1.81 16.59
N MET A 247 -5.11 -0.66 17.28
CA MET A 247 -4.39 -0.53 18.55
C MET A 247 -5.00 -1.39 19.64
N SER A 248 -6.32 -1.42 19.77
CA SER A 248 -7.00 -2.24 20.77
C SER A 248 -6.72 -3.73 20.56
N ALA A 249 -6.79 -4.20 19.31
CA ALA A 249 -6.42 -5.57 18.95
C ALA A 249 -4.94 -5.88 19.26
N ALA A 250 -4.06 -4.88 19.16
CA ALA A 250 -2.65 -4.99 19.50
C ALA A 250 -2.34 -4.87 21.01
N GLY A 251 -3.34 -4.72 21.88
CA GLY A 251 -3.12 -4.53 23.32
C GLY A 251 -2.76 -3.09 23.71
N ASN A 252 -3.12 -2.12 22.87
CA ASN A 252 -2.89 -0.68 23.06
C ASN A 252 -1.44 -0.28 23.37
N PRO A 253 -0.46 -0.68 22.53
CA PRO A 253 0.93 -0.37 22.76
C PRO A 253 1.22 1.14 22.61
N LEU A 254 2.36 1.58 23.17
CA LEU A 254 2.96 2.84 22.74
C LEU A 254 3.53 2.68 21.33
N LEU A 255 3.33 3.71 20.51
CA LEU A 255 3.73 3.75 19.10
C LEU A 255 5.04 4.53 18.95
N GLN A 256 6.06 3.88 18.40
CA GLN A 256 7.34 4.51 18.08
C GLN A 256 7.30 5.26 16.75
N SER A 257 6.40 4.87 15.85
CA SER A 257 6.25 5.55 14.57
C SER A 257 4.85 5.40 13.99
N VAL A 258 4.46 6.38 13.17
CA VAL A 258 3.22 6.36 12.38
C VAL A 258 3.56 6.52 10.90
N ILE A 259 3.09 5.58 10.08
CA ILE A 259 3.14 5.66 8.63
C ILE A 259 1.79 6.17 8.11
N SER A 260 1.83 7.19 7.27
CA SER A 260 0.66 7.82 6.67
C SER A 260 0.63 7.65 5.16
N ASP A 261 -0.55 7.64 4.57
CA ASP A 261 -0.77 7.71 3.13
C ASP A 261 -1.23 9.09 2.64
N VAL A 262 -0.90 10.16 3.38
CA VAL A 262 -1.15 11.55 2.95
C VAL A 262 -0.44 11.77 1.60
N ASN A 263 -1.22 12.04 0.56
CA ASN A 263 -0.75 12.08 -0.83
C ASN A 263 -0.75 13.49 -1.44
N GLY A 264 -1.06 14.52 -0.64
CA GLY A 264 -1.19 15.92 -1.06
C GLY A 264 -2.64 16.40 -1.21
N GLU A 265 -3.62 15.51 -1.05
CA GLU A 265 -5.03 15.90 -0.97
C GLU A 265 -5.35 16.55 0.38
N PRO A 266 -6.07 17.70 0.40
CA PRO A 266 -6.41 18.39 1.64
C PRO A 266 -7.25 17.51 2.57
N TYR A 267 -8.21 16.78 2.00
CA TYR A 267 -9.09 15.88 2.73
C TYR A 267 -8.32 14.81 3.54
N ARG A 268 -7.36 14.11 2.90
CA ARG A 268 -6.52 13.11 3.60
C ARG A 268 -5.60 13.76 4.64
N ALA A 269 -5.16 15.00 4.41
CA ALA A 269 -4.40 15.75 5.39
C ALA A 269 -5.23 16.08 6.64
N ASP A 270 -6.50 16.46 6.46
CA ASP A 270 -7.44 16.71 7.56
C ASP A 270 -7.72 15.42 8.35
N GLU A 271 -8.03 14.30 7.67
CA GLU A 271 -8.21 12.98 8.30
C GLU A 271 -7.03 12.61 9.20
N MET A 272 -5.82 12.76 8.65
CA MET A 272 -4.60 12.45 9.36
C MET A 272 -4.37 13.40 10.54
N GLY A 273 -4.61 14.71 10.34
CA GLY A 273 -4.46 15.73 11.37
C GLY A 273 -5.33 15.45 12.60
N PHE A 274 -6.63 15.21 12.38
CA PHE A 274 -7.55 14.86 13.48
C PHE A 274 -7.22 13.51 14.12
N THR A 275 -6.85 12.52 13.30
CA THR A 275 -6.44 11.21 13.81
C THR A 275 -5.25 11.31 14.75
N LEU A 276 -4.17 11.98 14.33
CA LEU A 276 -2.96 12.13 15.16
C LEU A 276 -3.22 12.89 16.46
N LEU A 277 -4.07 13.93 16.44
CA LEU A 277 -4.46 14.64 17.66
C LEU A 277 -5.15 13.71 18.66
N LYS A 278 -6.04 12.84 18.18
CA LYS A 278 -6.75 11.85 19.01
C LYS A 278 -5.87 10.71 19.50
N LEU A 279 -4.79 10.40 18.78
CA LEU A 279 -3.85 9.32 19.12
C LEU A 279 -2.63 9.81 19.91
N SER A 280 -2.48 11.11 20.12
CA SER A 280 -1.29 11.74 20.72
C SER A 280 -0.82 11.09 22.03
N TYR A 281 -1.75 10.68 22.89
CA TYR A 281 -1.46 10.02 24.18
C TYR A 281 -0.88 8.60 24.05
N ARG A 282 -0.87 8.03 22.83
CA ARG A 282 -0.26 6.71 22.52
C ARG A 282 1.07 6.82 21.81
N LEU A 283 1.49 8.02 21.43
CA LEU A 283 2.77 8.24 20.78
C LEU A 283 3.87 8.23 21.84
N ALA A 284 4.91 7.43 21.61
CA ALA A 284 6.10 7.45 22.46
C ALA A 284 6.82 8.81 22.34
N GLU A 285 7.58 9.18 23.36
CA GLU A 285 8.49 10.32 23.24
C GLU A 285 9.46 10.10 22.08
N GLY A 286 9.63 11.13 21.24
CA GLY A 286 10.46 11.03 20.03
C GLY A 286 9.83 10.21 18.89
N SER A 287 8.52 9.90 18.93
CA SER A 287 7.87 9.16 17.84
C SER A 287 8.04 9.83 16.49
N THR A 288 8.33 9.06 15.44
CA THR A 288 8.46 9.57 14.08
C THR A 288 7.15 9.48 13.31
N ARG A 289 7.01 10.33 12.29
CA ARG A 289 5.91 10.26 11.32
C ARG A 289 6.51 10.27 9.93
N GLU A 290 6.05 9.35 9.10
CA GLU A 290 6.58 9.18 7.75
C GLU A 290 5.46 9.04 6.73
N THR A 291 5.74 9.53 5.53
CA THR A 291 4.79 9.56 4.42
C THR A 291 5.51 9.01 3.18
N PRO A 292 5.60 7.67 3.01
CA PRO A 292 6.33 7.06 1.90
C PRO A 292 5.83 7.50 0.52
N VAL A 293 4.56 7.94 0.45
CA VAL A 293 3.94 8.55 -0.73
C VAL A 293 4.76 9.73 -1.29
N LEU A 294 5.54 10.44 -0.47
CA LEU A 294 6.44 11.50 -0.94
C LEU A 294 7.57 10.98 -1.85
N ALA A 295 8.00 9.73 -1.68
CA ALA A 295 8.96 9.09 -2.57
C ALA A 295 8.26 8.36 -3.72
N SER A 296 7.23 7.57 -3.41
CA SER A 296 6.59 6.70 -4.39
C SER A 296 5.65 7.43 -5.33
N GLY A 297 5.06 8.56 -4.92
CA GLY A 297 3.79 9.04 -5.45
C GLY A 297 2.61 8.18 -4.96
N ASP A 298 1.40 8.52 -5.38
CA ASP A 298 0.19 7.79 -5.01
C ASP A 298 0.12 6.45 -5.76
N LEU A 299 0.28 5.35 -5.03
CA LEU A 299 0.26 3.98 -5.55
C LEU A 299 -1.15 3.37 -5.61
N GLY A 300 -2.19 4.15 -5.33
CA GLY A 300 -3.57 3.69 -5.29
C GLY A 300 -3.72 2.45 -4.41
N SER A 301 -4.28 1.39 -4.98
CA SER A 301 -4.61 0.12 -4.33
C SER A 301 -3.38 -0.60 -3.77
N ALA A 302 -2.18 -0.37 -4.34
CA ALA A 302 -0.95 -0.97 -3.84
C ALA A 302 -0.38 -0.29 -2.58
N GLY A 303 -0.87 0.90 -2.22
CA GLY A 303 -0.24 1.76 -1.21
C GLY A 303 -0.05 1.13 0.17
N LEU A 304 -1.11 0.61 0.80
CA LEU A 304 -1.00 0.03 2.14
C LEU A 304 -0.07 -1.19 2.16
N LEU A 305 -0.15 -2.04 1.14
CA LEU A 305 0.70 -3.22 1.07
C LEU A 305 2.17 -2.83 0.85
N THR A 306 2.46 -1.81 0.04
CA THR A 306 3.81 -1.23 -0.08
C THR A 306 4.32 -0.70 1.26
N HIS A 307 3.49 0.04 2.01
CA HIS A 307 3.87 0.55 3.34
C HIS A 307 4.17 -0.59 4.32
N LEU A 308 3.37 -1.66 4.30
CA LEU A 308 3.63 -2.85 5.10
C LEU A 308 4.94 -3.54 4.72
N SER A 309 5.22 -3.70 3.41
CA SER A 309 6.48 -4.28 2.91
C SER A 309 7.70 -3.49 3.37
N LEU A 310 7.66 -2.16 3.27
CA LEU A 310 8.72 -1.25 3.73
C LEU A 310 8.94 -1.36 5.24
N VAL A 311 7.87 -1.32 6.03
CA VAL A 311 7.97 -1.43 7.50
C VAL A 311 8.50 -2.80 7.91
N ALA A 312 8.04 -3.89 7.29
CA ALA A 312 8.53 -5.23 7.57
C ALA A 312 10.03 -5.36 7.26
N TRP A 313 10.49 -4.82 6.13
CA TRP A 313 11.90 -4.77 5.75
C TRP A 313 12.76 -4.00 6.77
N GLN A 314 12.29 -2.84 7.20
CA GLN A 314 13.02 -2.00 8.15
C GLN A 314 13.08 -2.61 9.55
N LEU A 315 12.01 -3.29 9.99
CA LEU A 315 11.99 -4.05 11.25
C LEU A 315 12.93 -5.26 11.20
N ARG A 316 12.94 -6.01 10.08
CA ARG A 316 13.88 -7.12 9.81
C ARG A 316 15.32 -6.64 9.88
N SER A 317 15.61 -5.54 9.18
CA SER A 317 16.94 -4.93 9.07
C SER A 317 17.34 -4.09 10.29
N SER A 318 16.48 -3.99 11.31
CA SER A 318 16.69 -3.18 12.53
C SER A 318 16.96 -1.68 12.27
N ILE A 319 16.60 -1.18 11.09
CA ILE A 319 16.54 0.25 10.76
C ILE A 319 15.43 0.92 11.58
N ARG A 320 14.34 0.18 11.82
CA ARG A 320 13.20 0.59 12.65
C ARG A 320 13.04 -0.36 13.84
N THR A 321 12.57 0.17 14.97
CA THR A 321 12.22 -0.60 16.17
C THR A 321 10.85 -0.18 16.73
N GLY A 322 10.33 -0.98 17.67
CA GLY A 322 9.06 -0.70 18.33
C GLY A 322 7.81 -1.06 17.52
N ASN A 323 6.67 -0.56 18.00
CA ASN A 323 5.37 -0.68 17.38
C ASN A 323 5.15 0.46 16.39
N VAL A 324 4.66 0.09 15.21
CA VAL A 324 4.44 0.98 14.08
C VAL A 324 2.95 0.94 13.76
N LEU A 325 2.30 2.10 13.76
CA LEU A 325 0.94 2.23 13.25
C LEU A 325 1.01 2.65 11.78
N ILE A 326 0.42 1.87 10.89
CA ILE A 326 0.28 2.20 9.47
C ILE A 326 -1.18 2.55 9.23
N LEU A 327 -1.42 3.73 8.68
CA LEU A 327 -2.73 4.27 8.36
C LEU A 327 -2.94 4.28 6.84
N SER A 328 -4.16 3.99 6.41
CA SER A 328 -4.54 3.98 5.00
C SER A 328 -5.97 4.44 4.81
N SER A 329 -6.17 5.21 3.74
CA SER A 329 -7.42 5.79 3.31
C SER A 329 -7.67 5.44 1.84
N SER A 330 -8.87 4.95 1.55
CA SER A 330 -9.35 4.72 0.19
C SER A 330 -10.13 5.94 -0.31
N ASP A 331 -10.37 5.99 -1.63
CA ASP A 331 -11.20 7.05 -2.22
C ASP A 331 -12.70 6.84 -1.93
N ASP A 332 -13.08 5.60 -1.61
CA ASP A 332 -14.38 5.25 -1.03
C ASP A 332 -14.38 5.49 0.50
N GLU A 333 -15.39 5.02 1.21
CA GLU A 333 -15.53 5.17 2.65
C GLU A 333 -14.48 4.41 3.47
N ARG A 334 -13.78 3.41 2.91
CA ARG A 334 -12.96 2.50 3.71
C ARG A 334 -11.70 3.17 4.26
N ARG A 335 -11.50 3.02 5.56
CA ARG A 335 -10.27 3.36 6.28
C ARG A 335 -9.70 2.11 6.92
N GLY A 336 -8.38 2.01 6.87
CA GLY A 336 -7.63 0.86 7.36
C GLY A 336 -6.49 1.29 8.25
N ALA A 337 -6.22 0.47 9.27
CA ALA A 337 -5.06 0.62 10.12
C ALA A 337 -4.46 -0.73 10.49
N VAL A 338 -3.13 -0.76 10.59
CA VAL A 338 -2.38 -1.96 10.99
C VAL A 338 -1.31 -1.58 12.01
N VAL A 339 -1.23 -2.32 13.12
CA VAL A 339 -0.13 -2.22 14.07
C VAL A 339 0.84 -3.36 13.84
N VAL A 340 2.10 -3.03 13.57
CA VAL A 340 3.18 -3.98 13.28
C VAL A 340 4.34 -3.78 14.25
N SER A 341 5.03 -4.85 14.59
CA SER A 341 6.26 -4.80 15.40
C SER A 341 7.26 -5.85 14.94
N LYS A 342 8.50 -5.79 15.45
CA LYS A 342 9.55 -6.75 15.11
C LYS A 342 9.13 -8.19 15.42
N GLY A 343 9.55 -9.13 14.55
CA GLY A 343 9.37 -10.55 14.78
C GLY A 343 10.18 -11.07 15.96
N LEU A 344 9.78 -12.22 16.49
CA LEU A 344 10.58 -12.96 17.46
C LEU A 344 11.82 -13.50 16.73
N ARG A 345 13.00 -13.29 17.29
CA ARG A 345 14.20 -14.03 16.89
C ARG A 345 14.39 -15.17 17.88
N GLU A 346 14.94 -16.29 17.43
CA GLU A 346 15.58 -17.20 18.38
C GLU A 346 16.63 -16.39 19.15
N GLU A 347 16.53 -16.35 20.48
CA GLU A 347 17.57 -15.76 21.30
C GLU A 347 18.91 -16.43 20.91
N GLU A 348 19.96 -15.62 20.74
CA GLU A 348 21.35 -16.08 20.71
C GLU A 348 21.66 -16.72 22.07
N ASN A 349 21.18 -17.94 22.32
CA ASN A 349 21.59 -18.79 23.41
C ASN A 349 22.99 -19.34 23.10
N GLY A 350 23.96 -18.45 23.00
CA GLY A 350 25.35 -18.75 22.70
C GLY A 350 26.28 -17.74 23.35
N ASN A 351 26.80 -18.13 24.52
CA ASN A 351 27.95 -17.58 25.25
C ASN A 351 27.70 -16.37 26.15
N ASN A 352 27.19 -16.65 27.36
CA ASN A 352 27.90 -16.21 28.55
C ASN A 352 28.66 -17.43 29.11
N ASP A 353 29.93 -17.55 28.72
CA ASP A 353 30.95 -18.21 29.54
C ASP A 353 31.40 -17.24 30.64
#